data_AF-A0A9W9FF76-F1
#
_entry.id   AF-A0A9W9FF76-F1
#
_cell.length_a   1.000
_cell.length_b   1.000
_cell.length_c   1.000
_cell.angle_alpha   90.00
_cell.angle_beta   90.00
_cell.angle_gamma   90.00
#
_symmetry.space_group_name_H-M   'P 1'
#
loop_
_entity.id
_entity.type
_entity.pdbx_description
1 polymer ?
#
loop_
_entity_poly.entity_id
_entity_poly.type
_entity_poly.pdbx_seq_one_letter_code
_entity_poly.pdbx_strand_id
1 'polypeptide(L)'
;MHLLILALFGVLRLPTATAYIGNTSTTKDSFVNWRTFTGHGVNLGGWLEQESTISRQWWTTTFQNATDEWSLCSQIGSAQCGAILEPRFKTYIKTDTIDLLASHNVSILRIPTSYAMWISLPGSKLYSGNQKTYLRHIAEYATTTHGMHVILDLHSLPGGTNGLDIGEAVGHWGWWHNSTAMEWSLRAVDAVLEFIDQASLPGSYTLSPINEPVDNRDFSTFGSPAALSEAGARWLVKYIKAVLRRVQGVDGRIPVMFQGSFKEPEYWTKFFTGDENIVLDLHHYYYPLANATAANLPRFICEDAKSSAGDGTFPTFVGEWSIEAGGANELALRGRNLRAGIAAFGRFTRGSSFWNVKFQSEEVTPGEGVKEDYWSYEEFIRQGLLEGEIRDYRSLI
;
A
#
# COMPACT_ATOMS: atom_id res chain seq x y z
N MET A 1 -51.95 44.23 -13.86
CA MET A 1 -52.09 42.84 -13.40
C MET A 1 -50.74 42.16 -13.59
N HIS A 2 -49.84 42.26 -12.61
CA HIS A 2 -49.57 41.21 -11.62
C HIS A 2 -49.11 39.89 -12.29
N LEU A 3 -47.80 39.63 -12.25
CA LEU A 3 -47.26 38.51 -11.46
C LEU A 3 -45.75 38.73 -11.23
N LEU A 4 -45.38 38.86 -9.95
CA LEU A 4 -44.03 38.72 -9.43
C LEU A 4 -43.63 37.24 -9.47
N ILE A 5 -42.42 36.94 -9.93
CA ILE A 5 -41.64 35.80 -9.39
C ILE A 5 -40.24 36.34 -9.10
N LEU A 6 -39.94 36.54 -7.81
CA LEU A 6 -38.58 36.75 -7.31
C LEU A 6 -37.79 35.45 -7.48
N ALA A 7 -36.71 35.49 -8.24
CA ALA A 7 -35.63 34.50 -8.14
C ALA A 7 -34.58 35.04 -7.17
N LEU A 8 -34.55 34.51 -5.93
CA LEU A 8 -33.44 34.69 -5.01
C LEU A 8 -32.21 33.96 -5.60
N PHE A 9 -31.26 34.71 -6.14
CA PHE A 9 -29.91 34.20 -6.35
C PHE A 9 -29.17 34.23 -5.00
N GLY A 10 -29.34 33.15 -4.23
CA GLY A 10 -28.45 32.86 -3.12
C GLY A 10 -27.10 32.41 -3.68
N VAL A 11 -26.14 33.33 -3.74
CA VAL A 11 -24.74 33.00 -4.01
C VAL A 11 -24.21 32.28 -2.78
N LEU A 12 -24.30 30.94 -2.77
CA LEU A 12 -23.51 30.12 -1.87
C LEU A 12 -22.05 30.26 -2.32
N ARG A 13 -21.29 31.11 -1.61
CA ARG A 13 -19.84 31.04 -1.61
C ARG A 13 -19.45 29.69 -1.00
N LEU A 14 -19.04 28.77 -1.86
CA LEU A 14 -18.31 27.57 -1.44
C LEU A 14 -17.02 28.02 -0.71
N PRO A 15 -16.59 27.32 0.34
CA PRO A 15 -15.28 27.58 0.92
C PRO A 15 -14.25 27.22 -0.15
N THR A 16 -13.45 28.22 -0.52
CA THR A 16 -12.22 28.04 -1.29
C THR A 16 -11.45 26.87 -0.70
N ALA A 17 -11.06 25.90 -1.54
CA ALA A 17 -10.13 24.86 -1.18
C ALA A 17 -8.94 25.50 -0.48
N THR A 18 -8.82 25.30 0.83
CA THR A 18 -7.59 25.58 1.55
C THR A 18 -6.54 24.69 0.93
N ALA A 19 -5.69 25.28 0.10
CA ALA A 19 -4.38 24.71 -0.19
C ALA A 19 -3.77 24.36 1.17
N TYR A 20 -3.48 23.07 1.38
CA TYR A 20 -2.64 22.63 2.49
C TYR A 20 -1.24 23.17 2.21
N ILE A 21 -0.99 24.44 2.55
CA ILE A 21 0.36 24.94 2.73
C ILE A 21 0.78 24.45 4.12
N GLY A 22 1.16 23.17 4.18
CA GLY A 22 1.78 22.57 5.34
C GLY A 22 3.27 22.85 5.35
N ASN A 23 3.67 24.12 5.43
CA ASN A 23 5.03 24.45 5.89
C ASN A 23 5.04 24.37 7.43
N THR A 24 4.74 23.20 7.97
CA THR A 24 5.10 22.87 9.34
C THR A 24 6.52 22.37 9.27
N SER A 25 7.45 23.14 9.84
CA SER A 25 8.81 22.68 10.13
C SER A 25 8.72 21.37 10.92
N THR A 26 8.73 20.23 10.23
CA THR A 26 8.77 18.90 10.84
C THR A 26 10.15 18.74 11.45
N THR A 27 10.22 18.90 12.77
CA THR A 27 11.43 18.62 13.53
C THR A 27 11.60 17.11 13.69
N LYS A 28 12.82 16.65 13.97
CA LYS A 28 13.10 15.23 14.32
C LYS A 28 12.19 14.67 15.41
N ASP A 29 11.71 15.53 16.31
CA ASP A 29 10.84 15.14 17.43
C ASP A 29 9.34 15.03 17.09
N SER A 30 8.92 15.41 15.88
CA SER A 30 7.51 15.39 15.46
C SER A 30 7.17 14.06 14.81
N PHE A 31 6.42 13.20 15.52
CA PHE A 31 5.91 11.93 15.01
C PHE A 31 4.45 12.02 14.60
N VAL A 32 4.09 11.31 13.53
CA VAL A 32 2.70 11.18 13.09
C VAL A 32 1.86 10.43 14.12
N ASN A 33 0.69 11.00 14.46
CA ASN A 33 -0.37 10.31 15.19
C ASN A 33 -1.47 9.89 14.21
N TRP A 34 -1.54 8.60 13.87
CA TRP A 34 -2.54 8.06 12.96
C TRP A 34 -3.99 8.23 13.41
N ARG A 35 -4.27 8.57 14.67
CA ARG A 35 -5.64 8.90 15.11
C ARG A 35 -6.14 10.24 14.57
N THR A 36 -5.24 11.13 14.19
CA THR A 36 -5.56 12.47 13.67
C THR A 36 -4.98 12.74 12.30
N PHE A 37 -3.89 12.06 11.95
CA PHE A 37 -3.26 12.16 10.64
C PHE A 37 -4.14 11.55 9.57
N THR A 38 -4.20 12.22 8.43
CA THR A 38 -4.92 11.78 7.24
C THR A 38 -4.08 12.10 6.03
N GLY A 39 -4.11 11.26 5.00
CA GLY A 39 -3.38 11.55 3.77
C GLY A 39 -3.83 10.72 2.59
N HIS A 40 -3.49 11.23 1.41
CA HIS A 40 -3.66 10.52 0.16
C HIS A 40 -2.29 10.03 -0.31
N GLY A 41 -2.19 8.77 -0.69
CA GLY A 41 -0.94 8.12 -0.99
C GLY A 41 -0.93 7.30 -2.27
N VAL A 42 0.24 6.79 -2.59
CA VAL A 42 0.46 5.76 -3.61
C VAL A 42 1.44 4.72 -3.09
N ASN A 43 1.33 3.51 -3.62
CA ASN A 43 2.35 2.48 -3.45
C ASN A 43 3.49 2.71 -4.45
N LEU A 44 4.70 2.29 -4.08
CA LEU A 44 5.86 2.19 -4.96
C LEU A 44 6.19 0.71 -5.26
N GLY A 45 5.16 -0.08 -5.55
CA GLY A 45 5.25 -1.51 -5.87
C GLY A 45 5.99 -1.78 -7.18
N GLY A 46 6.51 -2.99 -7.34
CA GLY A 46 7.35 -3.39 -8.47
C GLY A 46 8.71 -2.68 -8.50
N TRP A 47 9.08 -1.96 -7.44
CA TRP A 47 10.38 -1.30 -7.31
C TRP A 47 11.38 -2.17 -6.55
N LEU A 48 11.21 -2.34 -5.23
CA LEU A 48 12.13 -3.07 -4.35
C LEU A 48 11.69 -4.51 -4.04
N GLU A 49 10.52 -4.88 -4.56
CA GLU A 49 10.04 -6.25 -4.81
C GLU A 49 9.55 -6.30 -6.25
N GLN A 50 9.50 -7.50 -6.86
CA GLN A 50 9.09 -7.65 -8.27
C GLN A 50 7.86 -8.54 -8.39
N GLU A 51 6.81 -7.99 -9.00
CA GLU A 51 5.62 -8.72 -9.42
C GLU A 51 5.50 -8.80 -10.95
N SER A 52 5.04 -9.94 -11.43
CA SER A 52 4.91 -10.21 -12.87
C SER A 52 3.86 -9.36 -13.57
N THR A 53 2.87 -8.88 -12.82
CA THR A 53 1.72 -8.11 -13.31
C THR A 53 2.07 -6.64 -13.52
N ILE A 54 2.96 -6.06 -12.72
CA ILE A 54 3.24 -4.61 -12.70
C ILE A 54 4.07 -4.15 -13.91
N SER A 55 4.97 -4.97 -14.42
CA SER A 55 5.84 -4.60 -15.56
C SER A 55 5.94 -5.76 -16.53
N ARG A 56 4.83 -6.10 -17.20
CA ARG A 56 4.66 -7.37 -17.91
C ARG A 56 5.70 -7.56 -19.03
N GLN A 57 5.95 -6.54 -19.85
CA GLN A 57 6.92 -6.62 -20.93
C GLN A 57 8.36 -6.82 -20.39
N TRP A 58 8.73 -6.07 -19.35
CA TRP A 58 10.02 -6.23 -18.70
C TRP A 58 10.17 -7.62 -18.07
N TRP A 59 9.11 -8.11 -17.42
CA TRP A 59 9.06 -9.46 -16.84
C TRP A 59 9.24 -10.53 -17.90
N THR A 60 8.46 -10.53 -18.97
CA THR A 60 8.57 -11.54 -20.04
C THR A 60 9.96 -11.55 -20.67
N THR A 61 10.59 -10.38 -20.84
CA THR A 61 11.94 -10.28 -21.42
C THR A 61 13.03 -10.75 -20.46
N THR A 62 12.87 -10.50 -19.17
CA THR A 62 13.93 -10.62 -18.16
C THR A 62 13.81 -11.88 -17.31
N PHE A 63 12.58 -12.21 -16.91
CA PHE A 63 12.23 -13.33 -16.03
C PHE A 63 11.86 -14.59 -16.82
N GLN A 64 11.60 -14.46 -18.13
CA GLN A 64 11.22 -15.57 -19.00
C GLN A 64 10.04 -16.38 -18.39
N ASN A 65 10.28 -17.64 -18.03
CA ASN A 65 9.29 -18.55 -17.44
C ASN A 65 9.32 -18.59 -15.91
N ALA A 66 10.15 -17.77 -15.26
CA ALA A 66 10.16 -17.68 -13.80
C ALA A 66 8.81 -17.13 -13.31
N THR A 67 8.24 -17.79 -12.31
CA THR A 67 6.96 -17.41 -11.70
C THR A 67 7.09 -16.21 -10.76
N ASP A 68 8.28 -16.01 -10.18
CA ASP A 68 8.57 -14.99 -9.18
C ASP A 68 10.07 -14.62 -9.15
N GLU A 69 10.42 -13.58 -8.39
CA GLU A 69 11.82 -13.12 -8.14
C GLU A 69 12.69 -14.25 -7.59
N TRP A 70 12.15 -15.03 -6.65
CA TRP A 70 12.85 -16.17 -6.07
C TRP A 70 13.32 -17.18 -7.12
N SER A 71 12.42 -17.59 -8.00
CA SER A 71 12.66 -18.58 -9.04
C SER A 71 13.65 -18.07 -10.06
N LEU A 72 13.55 -16.80 -10.47
CA LEU A 72 14.54 -16.19 -11.35
C LEU A 72 15.92 -16.24 -10.72
N CYS A 73 16.09 -15.62 -9.54
CA CYS A 73 17.39 -15.52 -8.90
C CYS A 73 17.97 -16.91 -8.54
N SER A 74 17.11 -17.89 -8.24
CA SER A 74 17.54 -19.29 -8.02
C SER A 74 18.10 -19.93 -9.29
N GLN A 75 17.54 -19.63 -10.46
CA GLN A 75 17.95 -20.20 -11.74
C GLN A 75 19.27 -19.59 -12.24
N ILE A 76 19.39 -18.26 -12.18
CA ILE A 76 20.52 -17.53 -12.79
C ILE A 76 21.65 -17.21 -11.82
N GLY A 77 21.42 -17.36 -10.51
CA GLY A 77 22.37 -17.01 -9.47
C GLY A 77 22.35 -15.53 -9.07
N SER A 78 22.82 -15.25 -7.87
CA SER A 78 22.73 -13.92 -7.23
C SER A 78 23.45 -12.82 -8.04
N ALA A 79 24.59 -13.11 -8.67
CA ALA A 79 25.34 -12.12 -9.43
C ALA A 79 24.57 -11.64 -10.68
N GLN A 80 24.01 -12.57 -11.45
CA GLN A 80 23.20 -12.27 -12.63
C GLN A 80 21.86 -11.64 -12.23
N CYS A 81 21.26 -12.09 -11.12
CA CYS A 81 20.05 -11.46 -10.60
C CYS A 81 20.31 -10.00 -10.20
N GLY A 82 21.43 -9.72 -9.53
CA GLY A 82 21.84 -8.36 -9.20
C GLY A 82 22.09 -7.49 -10.44
N ALA A 83 22.70 -8.04 -11.49
CA ALA A 83 22.91 -7.32 -12.75
C ALA A 83 21.60 -6.89 -13.44
N ILE A 84 20.50 -7.61 -13.18
CA ILE A 84 19.16 -7.29 -13.65
C ILE A 84 18.47 -6.27 -12.73
N LEU A 85 18.52 -6.50 -11.41
CA LEU A 85 17.71 -5.77 -10.45
C LEU A 85 18.31 -4.42 -10.05
N GLU A 86 19.63 -4.30 -9.93
CA GLU A 86 20.30 -3.04 -9.55
C GLU A 86 19.98 -1.87 -10.51
N PRO A 87 20.01 -2.05 -11.84
CA PRO A 87 19.57 -0.99 -12.76
C PRO A 87 18.11 -0.59 -12.55
N ARG A 88 17.21 -1.55 -12.27
CA ARG A 88 15.80 -1.27 -11.98
C ARG A 88 15.65 -0.50 -10.68
N PHE A 89 16.28 -0.93 -9.59
CA PHE A 89 16.25 -0.22 -8.31
C PHE A 89 16.73 1.23 -8.44
N LYS A 90 17.76 1.47 -9.27
CA LYS A 90 18.32 2.81 -9.49
C LYS A 90 17.44 3.73 -10.34
N THR A 91 16.64 3.18 -11.26
CA THR A 91 16.01 3.99 -12.33
C THR A 91 14.50 3.91 -12.38
N TYR A 92 13.88 2.93 -11.73
CA TYR A 92 12.43 2.72 -11.78
C TYR A 92 11.70 3.82 -11.02
N ILE A 93 12.13 4.18 -9.81
CA ILE A 93 11.65 5.34 -9.06
C ILE A 93 12.77 6.37 -8.94
N LYS A 94 12.46 7.64 -9.26
CA LYS A 94 13.40 8.78 -9.23
C LYS A 94 12.78 9.94 -8.46
N THR A 95 13.60 10.94 -8.12
CA THR A 95 13.13 12.19 -7.51
C THR A 95 12.05 12.89 -8.34
N ASP A 96 12.15 12.86 -9.67
CA ASP A 96 11.12 13.44 -10.56
C ASP A 96 9.76 12.75 -10.40
N THR A 97 9.74 11.44 -10.07
CA THR A 97 8.49 10.74 -9.73
C THR A 97 7.90 11.29 -8.44
N ILE A 98 8.75 11.58 -7.44
CA ILE A 98 8.31 12.18 -6.18
C ILE A 98 7.78 13.61 -6.39
N ASP A 99 8.45 14.42 -7.21
CA ASP A 99 7.99 15.77 -7.56
C ASP A 99 6.62 15.74 -8.26
N LEU A 100 6.43 14.81 -9.20
CA LEU A 100 5.15 14.61 -9.88
C LEU A 100 4.03 14.27 -8.89
N LEU A 101 4.28 13.33 -7.98
CA LEU A 101 3.32 12.93 -6.95
C LEU A 101 3.00 14.09 -6.00
N ALA A 102 4.02 14.80 -5.53
CA ALA A 102 3.86 15.97 -4.65
C ALA A 102 2.99 17.06 -5.30
N SER A 103 3.23 17.35 -6.59
CA SER A 103 2.44 18.35 -7.34
C SER A 103 0.95 18.01 -7.49
N HIS A 104 0.56 16.76 -7.18
CA HIS A 104 -0.82 16.28 -7.19
C HIS A 104 -1.32 15.89 -5.79
N ASN A 105 -0.77 16.52 -4.74
CA ASN A 105 -1.18 16.37 -3.34
C ASN A 105 -1.06 14.93 -2.79
N VAL A 106 -0.18 14.10 -3.36
CA VAL A 106 0.23 12.86 -2.72
C VAL A 106 1.11 13.20 -1.52
N SER A 107 0.71 12.75 -0.34
CA SER A 107 1.38 13.04 0.93
C SER A 107 1.92 11.80 1.64
N ILE A 108 1.58 10.59 1.14
CA ILE A 108 2.02 9.31 1.71
C ILE A 108 2.61 8.43 0.60
N LEU A 109 3.77 7.83 0.88
CA LEU A 109 4.38 6.79 0.03
C LEU A 109 4.42 5.48 0.81
N ARG A 110 3.71 4.45 0.33
CA ARG A 110 3.85 3.08 0.84
C ARG A 110 4.87 2.34 -0.03
N ILE A 111 5.92 1.80 0.59
CA ILE A 111 7.07 1.24 -0.12
C ILE A 111 7.23 -0.24 0.26
N PRO A 112 6.71 -1.15 -0.57
CA PRO A 112 6.94 -2.59 -0.45
C PRO A 112 8.43 -2.93 -0.53
N THR A 113 8.90 -3.77 0.38
CA THR A 113 10.29 -4.24 0.44
C THR A 113 10.35 -5.72 0.75
N SER A 114 11.25 -6.43 0.08
CA SER A 114 11.58 -7.82 0.42
C SER A 114 12.40 -7.89 1.71
N TYR A 115 12.22 -8.91 2.56
CA TYR A 115 13.11 -9.10 3.73
C TYR A 115 14.60 -9.19 3.34
N ALA A 116 14.91 -9.62 2.12
CA ALA A 116 16.26 -9.88 1.65
C ALA A 116 17.14 -8.62 1.53
N MET A 117 16.55 -7.42 1.45
CA MET A 117 17.34 -6.18 1.53
C MET A 117 17.72 -5.79 2.97
N TRP A 118 16.99 -6.32 3.96
CA TRP A 118 17.16 -5.99 5.37
C TRP A 118 18.13 -6.95 6.06
N ILE A 119 18.04 -8.24 5.73
CA ILE A 119 18.83 -9.31 6.34
C ILE A 119 19.44 -10.24 5.29
N SER A 120 20.59 -10.84 5.63
CA SER A 120 21.18 -11.92 4.86
C SER A 120 20.78 -13.26 5.47
N LEU A 121 19.73 -13.88 4.91
CA LEU A 121 19.24 -15.19 5.33
C LEU A 121 19.93 -16.30 4.52
N PRO A 122 20.71 -17.20 5.15
CA PRO A 122 21.31 -18.32 4.45
C PRO A 122 20.25 -19.18 3.75
N GLY A 123 20.44 -19.42 2.45
CA GLY A 123 19.54 -20.24 1.64
C GLY A 123 18.43 -19.46 0.92
N SER A 124 18.18 -18.20 1.28
CA SER A 124 17.29 -17.33 0.50
C SER A 124 17.79 -17.19 -0.94
N LYS A 125 16.86 -17.18 -1.90
CA LYS A 125 17.18 -16.96 -3.32
C LYS A 125 16.92 -15.53 -3.75
N LEU A 126 16.20 -14.74 -2.96
CA LEU A 126 15.99 -13.33 -3.24
C LEU A 126 17.32 -12.57 -3.23
N TYR A 127 17.38 -11.48 -4.01
CA TYR A 127 18.60 -10.73 -4.16
C TYR A 127 18.83 -9.77 -2.99
N SER A 128 20.04 -9.76 -2.44
CA SER A 128 20.50 -8.78 -1.44
C SER A 128 21.59 -7.90 -2.05
N GLY A 129 21.34 -6.59 -2.14
CA GLY A 129 22.24 -5.62 -2.75
C GLY A 129 22.07 -4.22 -2.17
N ASN A 130 22.05 -3.21 -3.04
CA ASN A 130 22.03 -1.79 -2.67
C ASN A 130 20.61 -1.22 -2.48
N GLN A 131 19.57 -2.06 -2.35
CA GLN A 131 18.19 -1.57 -2.22
C GLN A 131 18.04 -0.50 -1.13
N LYS A 132 18.69 -0.68 0.03
CA LYS A 132 18.65 0.31 1.14
C LYS A 132 19.24 1.66 0.76
N THR A 133 20.24 1.70 -0.12
CA THR A 133 20.85 2.94 -0.62
C THR A 133 19.87 3.70 -1.51
N TYR A 134 19.20 2.99 -2.43
CA TYR A 134 18.19 3.61 -3.30
C TYR A 134 16.95 4.05 -2.50
N LEU A 135 16.50 3.22 -1.56
CA LEU A 135 15.43 3.56 -0.63
C LEU A 135 15.75 4.82 0.18
N ARG A 136 16.94 4.91 0.78
CA ARG A 136 17.38 6.10 1.53
C ARG A 136 17.32 7.35 0.67
N HIS A 137 17.85 7.28 -0.55
CA HIS A 137 17.87 8.44 -1.45
C HIS A 137 16.45 8.98 -1.74
N ILE A 138 15.51 8.09 -2.10
CA ILE A 138 14.14 8.49 -2.43
C ILE A 138 13.36 8.91 -1.17
N ALA A 139 13.46 8.16 -0.08
CA ALA A 139 12.71 8.46 1.14
C ALA A 139 13.18 9.76 1.81
N GLU A 140 14.48 10.04 1.85
CA GLU A 140 14.99 11.33 2.34
C GLU A 140 14.53 12.48 1.45
N TYR A 141 14.57 12.32 0.13
CA TYR A 141 14.08 13.35 -0.78
C TYR A 141 12.59 13.65 -0.55
N ALA A 142 11.75 12.60 -0.49
CA ALA A 142 10.31 12.73 -0.25
C ALA A 142 9.98 13.39 1.10
N THR A 143 10.63 12.95 2.17
CA THR A 143 10.36 13.44 3.53
C THR A 143 10.90 14.86 3.73
N THR A 144 12.13 15.16 3.30
CA THR A 144 12.78 16.46 3.56
C THR A 144 12.38 17.56 2.57
N THR A 145 12.07 17.22 1.32
CA THR A 145 11.70 18.20 0.28
C THR A 145 10.21 18.46 0.26
N HIS A 146 9.40 17.42 0.40
CA HIS A 146 7.94 17.49 0.21
C HIS A 146 7.13 17.22 1.49
N GLY A 147 7.79 16.92 2.62
CA GLY A 147 7.10 16.62 3.88
C GLY A 147 6.24 15.36 3.82
N MET A 148 6.49 14.46 2.85
CA MET A 148 5.73 13.23 2.70
C MET A 148 5.98 12.28 3.87
N HIS A 149 4.99 11.47 4.20
CA HIS A 149 5.11 10.37 5.15
C HIS A 149 5.39 9.06 4.42
N VAL A 150 6.31 8.25 4.93
CA VAL A 150 6.74 6.98 4.31
C VAL A 150 6.30 5.79 5.17
N ILE A 151 5.56 4.88 4.57
CA ILE A 151 5.27 3.56 5.16
C ILE A 151 6.28 2.58 4.58
N LEU A 152 7.18 2.04 5.41
CA LEU A 152 8.10 0.98 5.02
C LEU A 152 7.44 -0.36 5.28
N ASP A 153 7.14 -1.08 4.20
CA ASP A 153 6.41 -2.33 4.25
C ASP A 153 7.33 -3.53 4.02
N LEU A 154 7.40 -4.41 5.03
CA LEU A 154 8.03 -5.72 4.92
C LEU A 154 7.05 -6.66 4.20
N HIS A 155 7.06 -6.55 2.88
CA HIS A 155 6.10 -7.18 1.99
C HIS A 155 6.24 -8.71 1.99
N SER A 156 7.49 -9.18 2.10
CA SER A 156 7.81 -10.60 2.27
C SER A 156 8.51 -10.86 3.61
N LEU A 157 8.30 -12.04 4.18
CA LEU A 157 9.02 -12.51 5.37
C LEU A 157 9.66 -13.89 5.14
N PRO A 158 10.76 -14.21 5.84
CA PRO A 158 11.43 -15.51 5.75
C PRO A 158 10.46 -16.69 5.83
N GLY A 159 10.48 -17.55 4.82
CA GLY A 159 9.65 -18.75 4.72
C GLY A 159 8.32 -18.55 3.99
N GLY A 160 7.90 -17.32 3.68
CA GLY A 160 6.68 -17.05 2.92
C GLY A 160 5.41 -17.00 3.78
N THR A 161 4.66 -15.90 3.64
CA THR A 161 3.50 -15.57 4.48
C THR A 161 2.16 -15.95 3.85
N ASN A 162 2.10 -16.14 2.53
CA ASN A 162 0.85 -16.33 1.78
C ASN A 162 0.96 -17.26 0.56
N GLY A 163 2.16 -17.81 0.29
CA GLY A 163 2.46 -18.67 -0.85
C GLY A 163 2.27 -18.04 -2.23
N LEU A 164 2.20 -16.72 -2.29
CA LEU A 164 2.33 -15.94 -3.50
C LEU A 164 3.78 -15.46 -3.67
N ASP A 165 4.07 -14.93 -4.86
CA ASP A 165 5.31 -14.23 -5.18
C ASP A 165 5.61 -13.11 -4.19
N ILE A 166 4.60 -12.34 -3.78
CA ILE A 166 4.72 -11.23 -2.83
C ILE A 166 5.13 -11.65 -1.40
N GLY A 167 4.75 -12.85 -0.95
CA GLY A 167 5.00 -13.28 0.43
C GLY A 167 6.41 -13.83 0.65
N GLU A 168 7.07 -14.33 -0.40
CA GLU A 168 8.49 -14.68 -0.52
C GLU A 168 8.75 -15.35 -1.88
N ALA A 169 7.91 -16.34 -2.21
CA ALA A 169 7.94 -17.13 -3.43
C ALA A 169 6.63 -17.93 -3.55
N VAL A 170 6.23 -18.22 -4.78
CA VAL A 170 5.07 -19.06 -5.08
C VAL A 170 5.24 -20.43 -4.41
N GLY A 171 4.25 -20.82 -3.60
CA GLY A 171 4.25 -22.09 -2.88
C GLY A 171 4.86 -22.05 -1.47
N HIS A 172 5.38 -20.91 -1.01
CA HIS A 172 6.03 -20.80 0.29
C HIS A 172 5.07 -20.36 1.42
N TRP A 173 4.90 -21.24 2.43
CA TRP A 173 4.15 -21.00 3.68
C TRP A 173 4.94 -21.38 4.94
N GLY A 174 6.26 -21.50 4.82
CA GLY A 174 7.17 -21.90 5.88
C GLY A 174 7.32 -20.89 7.03
N TRP A 175 6.71 -19.71 6.95
CA TRP A 175 6.67 -18.73 8.05
C TRP A 175 5.76 -19.18 9.21
N TRP A 176 4.66 -19.87 8.89
CA TRP A 176 3.63 -20.22 9.86
C TRP A 176 4.10 -21.26 10.88
N HIS A 177 3.92 -20.95 12.16
CA HIS A 177 4.31 -21.80 13.29
C HIS A 177 5.81 -22.19 13.33
N ASN A 178 6.66 -21.40 12.67
CA ASN A 178 8.10 -21.63 12.59
C ASN A 178 8.87 -20.58 13.40
N SER A 179 9.46 -20.98 14.53
CA SER A 179 10.19 -20.06 15.40
C SER A 179 11.43 -19.45 14.75
N THR A 180 12.11 -20.19 13.86
CA THR A 180 13.29 -19.70 13.13
C THR A 180 12.88 -18.62 12.14
N ALA A 181 11.82 -18.86 11.35
CA ALA A 181 11.26 -17.86 10.44
C ALA A 181 10.81 -16.60 11.20
N MET A 182 10.15 -16.76 12.35
CA MET A 182 9.75 -15.66 13.22
C MET A 182 10.96 -14.86 13.72
N GLU A 183 12.03 -15.53 14.17
CA GLU A 183 13.24 -14.84 14.63
C GLU A 183 13.91 -14.02 13.50
N TRP A 184 14.02 -14.59 12.30
CA TRP A 184 14.58 -13.86 11.16
C TRP A 184 13.69 -12.70 10.70
N SER A 185 12.36 -12.88 10.68
CA SER A 185 11.40 -11.81 10.41
C SER A 185 11.59 -10.64 11.37
N LEU A 186 11.83 -10.97 12.63
CA LEU A 186 12.04 -10.02 13.70
C LEU A 186 13.42 -9.32 13.60
N ARG A 187 14.46 -9.98 13.06
CA ARG A 187 15.73 -9.33 12.70
C ARG A 187 15.57 -8.36 11.53
N ALA A 188 14.70 -8.67 10.56
CA ALA A 188 14.36 -7.74 9.48
C ALA A 188 13.68 -6.49 10.04
N VAL A 189 12.75 -6.65 11.00
CA VAL A 189 12.14 -5.53 11.74
C VAL A 189 13.20 -4.69 12.45
N ASP A 190 14.16 -5.30 13.15
CA ASP A 190 15.25 -4.56 13.81
C ASP A 190 16.04 -3.70 12.80
N ALA A 191 16.33 -4.24 11.62
CA ALA A 191 17.04 -3.51 10.55
C ALA A 191 16.19 -2.37 9.92
N VAL A 192 14.87 -2.53 9.83
CA VAL A 192 13.97 -1.43 9.39
C VAL A 192 13.92 -0.34 10.45
N LEU A 193 13.86 -0.68 11.73
CA LEU A 193 13.85 0.30 12.82
C LEU A 193 15.17 1.08 12.89
N GLU A 194 16.31 0.41 12.71
CA GLU A 194 17.61 1.07 12.58
C GLU A 194 17.63 2.04 11.39
N PHE A 195 17.04 1.66 10.26
CA PHE A 195 16.90 2.54 9.11
C PHE A 195 16.02 3.76 9.43
N ILE A 196 14.90 3.60 10.14
CA ILE A 196 14.05 4.73 10.53
C ILE A 196 14.80 5.66 11.49
N ASP A 197 15.48 5.12 12.50
CA ASP A 197 16.23 5.88 13.50
C ASP A 197 17.38 6.71 12.87
N GLN A 198 18.03 6.16 11.84
CA GLN A 198 19.09 6.84 11.09
C GLN A 198 18.58 7.89 10.08
N ALA A 199 17.26 8.05 9.91
CA ALA A 199 16.71 9.02 8.96
C ALA A 199 16.89 10.47 9.42
N SER A 200 16.88 11.42 8.47
CA SER A 200 16.88 12.84 8.83
C SER A 200 15.62 13.24 9.60
N LEU A 201 14.48 12.58 9.32
CA LEU A 201 13.19 12.81 9.97
C LEU A 201 12.52 11.47 10.35
N PRO A 202 12.92 10.82 11.47
CA PRO A 202 12.36 9.53 11.88
C PRO A 202 10.83 9.55 12.09
N GLY A 203 10.30 10.70 12.50
CA GLY A 203 8.86 10.91 12.70
C GLY A 203 8.01 10.90 11.41
N SER A 204 8.65 10.92 10.23
CA SER A 204 8.01 10.78 8.92
C SER A 204 7.89 9.33 8.44
N TYR A 205 8.09 8.35 9.33
CA TYR A 205 8.04 6.93 8.99
C TYR A 205 6.98 6.15 9.79
N THR A 206 6.47 5.09 9.17
CA THR A 206 5.67 4.04 9.80
C THR A 206 6.19 2.69 9.36
N LEU A 207 6.28 1.73 10.28
CA LEU A 207 6.66 0.35 9.97
C LEU A 207 5.39 -0.46 9.69
N SER A 208 5.26 -1.02 8.48
CA SER A 208 4.37 -2.15 8.20
C SER A 208 5.20 -3.44 8.24
N PRO A 209 5.06 -4.30 9.26
CA PRO A 209 6.00 -5.40 9.48
C PRO A 209 5.63 -6.68 8.71
N ILE A 210 4.47 -6.71 8.04
CA ILE A 210 3.99 -7.86 7.28
C ILE A 210 2.91 -7.43 6.30
N ASN A 211 2.89 -8.04 5.12
CA ASN A 211 1.85 -7.85 4.11
C ASN A 211 1.05 -9.14 3.86
N GLU A 212 -0.27 -8.98 3.73
CA GLU A 212 -1.27 -10.01 3.37
C GLU A 212 -0.98 -11.43 3.89
N PRO A 213 -0.88 -11.65 5.22
CA PRO A 213 -0.59 -12.97 5.76
C PRO A 213 -1.78 -13.93 5.55
N VAL A 214 -1.53 -15.08 4.92
CA VAL A 214 -2.53 -16.11 4.58
C VAL A 214 -1.96 -17.50 4.86
N ASP A 215 -2.60 -18.27 5.74
CA ASP A 215 -2.22 -19.67 6.03
C ASP A 215 -3.16 -20.69 5.37
N ASN A 216 -4.30 -20.25 4.83
CA ASN A 216 -5.17 -21.09 4.03
C ASN A 216 -4.65 -21.21 2.60
N ARG A 217 -4.38 -22.43 2.16
CA ARG A 217 -3.82 -22.73 0.83
C ARG A 217 -4.88 -22.81 -0.27
N ASP A 218 -6.16 -22.72 0.09
CA ASP A 218 -7.23 -22.56 -0.88
C ASP A 218 -7.27 -21.09 -1.35
N PHE A 219 -6.61 -20.81 -2.47
CA PHE A 219 -6.55 -19.48 -3.05
C PHE A 219 -7.92 -18.92 -3.46
N SER A 220 -8.98 -19.73 -3.57
CA SER A 220 -10.33 -19.20 -3.79
C SER A 220 -10.85 -18.36 -2.61
N THR A 221 -10.21 -18.49 -1.45
CA THR A 221 -10.51 -17.70 -0.25
C THR A 221 -9.67 -16.44 -0.13
N PHE A 222 -8.65 -16.25 -0.98
CA PHE A 222 -7.79 -15.07 -0.95
C PHE A 222 -8.61 -13.78 -1.14
N GLY A 223 -8.29 -12.73 -0.40
CA GLY A 223 -9.14 -11.52 -0.35
C GLY A 223 -10.35 -11.64 0.57
N SER A 224 -10.51 -12.72 1.34
CA SER A 224 -11.63 -12.91 2.29
C SER A 224 -11.17 -13.28 3.70
N PRO A 225 -12.01 -13.11 4.73
CA PRO A 225 -11.68 -13.50 6.11
C PRO A 225 -11.28 -14.97 6.29
N ALA A 226 -11.66 -15.84 5.35
CA ALA A 226 -11.35 -17.28 5.36
C ALA A 226 -9.91 -17.60 4.90
N ALA A 227 -9.18 -16.63 4.33
CA ALA A 227 -7.77 -16.78 3.95
C ALA A 227 -6.86 -16.99 5.18
N LEU A 228 -7.28 -16.51 6.35
CA LEU A 228 -6.53 -16.64 7.59
C LEU A 228 -7.31 -17.45 8.63
N SER A 229 -6.75 -18.59 9.02
CA SER A 229 -7.28 -19.44 10.07
C SER A 229 -7.13 -18.78 11.45
N GLU A 230 -7.88 -19.28 12.44
CA GLU A 230 -7.72 -18.82 13.83
C GLU A 230 -6.33 -19.16 14.41
N ALA A 231 -5.68 -20.22 13.93
CA ALA A 231 -4.31 -20.56 14.35
C ALA A 231 -3.29 -19.59 13.77
N GLY A 232 -3.44 -19.25 12.48
CA GLY A 232 -2.70 -18.19 11.81
C GLY A 232 -2.88 -16.84 12.50
N ALA A 233 -4.12 -16.45 12.79
CA ALA A 233 -4.40 -15.20 13.51
C ALA A 233 -3.69 -15.12 14.88
N ARG A 234 -3.67 -16.20 15.66
CA ARG A 234 -2.92 -16.24 16.94
C ARG A 234 -1.40 -16.13 16.72
N TRP A 235 -0.86 -16.76 15.69
CA TRP A 235 0.55 -16.65 15.33
C TRP A 235 0.92 -15.23 14.89
N LEU A 236 0.07 -14.60 14.09
CA LEU A 236 0.20 -13.22 13.65
C LEU A 236 0.17 -12.24 14.82
N VAL A 237 -0.77 -12.38 15.76
CA VAL A 237 -0.81 -11.57 16.99
C VAL A 237 0.47 -11.74 17.81
N LYS A 238 1.01 -12.96 17.93
CA LYS A 238 2.29 -13.20 18.60
C LYS A 238 3.43 -12.42 17.93
N TYR A 239 3.47 -12.41 16.59
CA TYR A 239 4.43 -11.65 15.81
C TYR A 239 4.29 -10.14 16.05
N ILE A 240 3.08 -9.58 15.87
CA ILE A 240 2.83 -8.14 16.04
C ILE A 240 3.14 -7.66 17.46
N LYS A 241 2.79 -8.43 18.50
CA LYS A 241 3.17 -8.11 19.88
C LYS A 241 4.69 -8.10 20.09
N ALA A 242 5.44 -8.93 19.36
CA ALA A 242 6.89 -8.92 19.40
C ALA A 242 7.48 -7.73 18.63
N VAL A 243 6.87 -7.31 17.53
CA VAL A 243 7.22 -6.08 16.79
C VAL A 243 7.00 -4.85 17.68
N LEU A 244 5.84 -4.73 18.32
CA LEU A 244 5.55 -3.62 19.23
C LEU A 244 6.59 -3.49 20.34
N ARG A 245 7.03 -4.61 20.94
CA ARG A 245 8.11 -4.58 21.95
C ARG A 245 9.44 -4.09 21.40
N ARG A 246 9.79 -4.43 20.16
CA ARG A 246 11.01 -3.92 19.49
C ARG A 246 10.93 -2.43 19.22
N VAL A 247 9.80 -1.98 18.69
CA VAL A 247 9.51 -0.57 18.45
C VAL A 247 9.64 0.22 19.75
N GLN A 248 9.02 -0.23 20.84
CA GLN A 248 9.16 0.40 22.16
C GLN A 248 10.60 0.43 22.67
N GLY A 249 11.44 -0.54 22.30
CA GLY A 249 12.86 -0.58 22.65
C GLY A 249 13.73 0.39 21.85
N VAL A 250 13.27 0.87 20.71
CA VAL A 250 13.95 1.87 19.86
C VAL A 250 13.34 3.25 20.09
N ASP A 251 12.08 3.44 19.67
CA ASP A 251 11.27 4.63 19.92
C ASP A 251 9.78 4.29 19.80
N GLY A 252 9.07 4.27 20.93
CA GLY A 252 7.64 3.94 20.99
C GLY A 252 6.71 4.89 20.22
N ARG A 253 7.23 6.02 19.72
CA ARG A 253 6.48 6.98 18.88
C ARG A 253 6.40 6.54 17.43
N ILE A 254 7.25 5.61 16.95
CA ILE A 254 7.15 5.05 15.60
C ILE A 254 5.87 4.21 15.51
N PRO A 255 4.92 4.50 14.60
CA PRO A 255 3.71 3.71 14.45
C PRO A 255 3.97 2.34 13.81
N VAL A 256 3.19 1.34 14.23
CA VAL A 256 3.11 0.03 13.58
C VAL A 256 1.84 -0.04 12.74
N MET A 257 2.00 -0.16 11.43
CA MET A 257 0.90 -0.44 10.51
C MET A 257 0.68 -1.95 10.45
N PHE A 258 -0.45 -2.42 10.95
CA PHE A 258 -0.77 -3.84 11.03
C PHE A 258 -1.72 -4.24 9.89
N GLN A 259 -1.16 -4.86 8.84
CA GLN A 259 -1.94 -5.53 7.79
C GLN A 259 -2.43 -6.89 8.33
N GLY A 260 -3.72 -6.94 8.64
CA GLY A 260 -4.39 -8.02 9.34
C GLY A 260 -4.98 -9.08 8.40
N SER A 261 -4.29 -9.43 7.31
CA SER A 261 -4.87 -10.24 6.24
C SER A 261 -6.13 -9.57 5.68
N PHE A 262 -7.19 -10.33 5.48
CA PHE A 262 -8.49 -9.86 4.97
C PHE A 262 -9.59 -10.01 6.02
N LYS A 263 -9.24 -9.98 7.31
CA LYS A 263 -10.22 -9.94 8.40
C LYS A 263 -10.57 -8.49 8.73
N GLU A 264 -11.85 -8.24 8.99
CA GLU A 264 -12.35 -6.91 9.39
C GLU A 264 -11.61 -6.34 10.61
N PRO A 265 -11.47 -5.01 10.72
CA PRO A 265 -10.77 -4.35 11.81
C PRO A 265 -11.13 -4.85 13.22
N GLU A 266 -12.42 -5.03 13.50
CA GLU A 266 -12.96 -5.43 14.81
C GLU A 266 -12.52 -6.83 15.24
N TYR A 267 -12.13 -7.68 14.28
CA TYR A 267 -11.60 -8.99 14.62
C TYR A 267 -10.31 -8.86 15.46
N TRP A 268 -9.52 -7.83 15.19
CA TRP A 268 -8.20 -7.63 15.79
C TRP A 268 -8.26 -6.96 17.16
N THR A 269 -9.29 -6.16 17.44
CA THR A 269 -9.36 -5.31 18.64
C THR A 269 -9.32 -6.11 19.94
N LYS A 270 -9.93 -7.30 19.97
CA LYS A 270 -9.90 -8.23 21.12
C LYS A 270 -8.50 -8.72 21.54
N PHE A 271 -7.48 -8.56 20.71
CA PHE A 271 -6.12 -9.04 20.99
C PHE A 271 -5.21 -7.97 21.60
N PHE A 272 -5.64 -6.71 21.61
CA PHE A 272 -4.86 -5.54 21.99
C PHE A 272 -5.62 -4.71 23.04
N THR A 273 -4.95 -3.78 23.70
CA THR A 273 -5.56 -2.92 24.73
C THR A 273 -6.23 -1.68 24.15
N GLY A 274 -5.90 -1.31 22.91
CA GLY A 274 -6.47 -0.18 22.19
C GLY A 274 -5.66 1.11 22.32
N ASP A 275 -4.67 1.16 23.21
CA ASP A 275 -3.76 2.29 23.41
C ASP A 275 -2.42 2.11 22.67
N GLU A 276 -2.16 0.94 22.09
CA GLU A 276 -0.98 0.71 21.27
C GLU A 276 -0.95 1.66 20.06
N ASN A 277 0.25 2.08 19.66
CA ASN A 277 0.48 2.92 18.48
C ASN A 277 0.38 2.10 17.18
N ILE A 278 -0.82 1.56 16.96
CA ILE A 278 -1.19 0.74 15.80
C ILE A 278 -2.10 1.54 14.88
N VAL A 279 -1.88 1.40 13.57
CA VAL A 279 -2.86 1.71 12.53
C VAL A 279 -3.16 0.41 11.77
N LEU A 280 -4.42 0.10 11.53
CA LEU A 280 -4.81 -1.09 10.77
C LEU A 280 -4.75 -0.80 9.28
N ASP A 281 -4.09 -1.67 8.52
CA ASP A 281 -3.98 -1.60 7.06
C ASP A 281 -4.99 -2.55 6.41
N LEU A 282 -5.77 -2.02 5.47
CA LEU A 282 -6.82 -2.74 4.75
C LEU A 282 -6.63 -2.62 3.25
N HIS A 283 -6.86 -3.71 2.54
CA HIS A 283 -6.67 -3.80 1.09
C HIS A 283 -8.00 -4.11 0.41
N HIS A 284 -8.38 -3.31 -0.57
CA HIS A 284 -9.68 -3.43 -1.26
C HIS A 284 -9.52 -3.49 -2.77
N TYR A 285 -9.92 -4.61 -3.36
CA TYR A 285 -9.82 -4.84 -4.80
C TYR A 285 -11.13 -5.40 -5.38
N TYR A 286 -11.45 -4.95 -6.59
CA TYR A 286 -12.75 -5.23 -7.22
C TYR A 286 -12.64 -6.09 -8.49
N TYR A 287 -11.43 -6.28 -9.01
CA TYR A 287 -11.16 -7.11 -10.18
C TYR A 287 -11.58 -8.60 -10.03
N PRO A 288 -11.64 -9.20 -8.82
CA PRO A 288 -12.19 -10.56 -8.68
C PRO A 288 -13.73 -10.60 -8.74
N LEU A 289 -14.41 -9.46 -8.59
CA LEU A 289 -15.85 -9.38 -8.41
C LEU A 289 -16.55 -9.19 -9.77
N ALA A 290 -17.04 -10.28 -10.37
CA ALA A 290 -17.72 -10.24 -11.67
C ALA A 290 -18.94 -9.31 -11.74
N ASN A 291 -19.55 -8.99 -10.60
CA ASN A 291 -20.70 -8.08 -10.48
C ASN A 291 -20.29 -6.60 -10.25
N ALA A 292 -19.02 -6.32 -9.96
CA ALA A 292 -18.49 -4.97 -9.94
C ALA A 292 -18.24 -4.52 -11.38
N THR A 293 -18.79 -3.38 -11.78
CA THR A 293 -18.56 -2.76 -13.08
C THR A 293 -18.06 -1.34 -12.87
N ALA A 294 -17.42 -0.75 -13.87
CA ALA A 294 -16.99 0.64 -13.80
C ALA A 294 -18.16 1.53 -13.36
N ALA A 295 -19.37 1.32 -13.88
CA ALA A 295 -20.57 2.08 -13.53
C ALA A 295 -20.95 2.02 -12.04
N ASN A 296 -20.94 0.83 -11.42
CA ASN A 296 -21.40 0.63 -10.04
C ASN A 296 -20.26 0.60 -8.99
N LEU A 297 -19.00 0.69 -9.41
CA LEU A 297 -17.82 0.61 -8.54
C LEU A 297 -17.85 1.57 -7.34
N PRO A 298 -18.31 2.84 -7.47
CA PRO A 298 -18.39 3.74 -6.31
C PRO A 298 -19.25 3.21 -5.16
N ARG A 299 -20.24 2.35 -5.44
CA ARG A 299 -21.06 1.70 -4.41
C ARG A 299 -20.25 0.72 -3.59
N PHE A 300 -19.50 -0.18 -4.25
CA PHE A 300 -18.62 -1.14 -3.59
C PHE A 300 -17.56 -0.43 -2.74
N ILE A 301 -16.89 0.57 -3.33
CA ILE A 301 -15.88 1.36 -2.61
C ILE A 301 -16.47 2.04 -1.36
N CYS A 302 -17.68 2.58 -1.46
CA CYS A 302 -18.34 3.22 -0.32
C CYS A 302 -18.74 2.22 0.79
N GLU A 303 -19.17 1.01 0.41
CA GLU A 303 -19.47 -0.07 1.34
C GLU A 303 -18.21 -0.50 2.10
N ASP A 304 -17.10 -0.74 1.38
CA ASP A 304 -15.82 -1.11 1.99
C ASP A 304 -15.24 0.01 2.84
N ALA A 305 -15.32 1.27 2.39
CA ALA A 305 -14.84 2.41 3.17
C ALA A 305 -15.55 2.54 4.51
N LYS A 306 -16.87 2.28 4.55
CA LYS A 306 -17.66 2.29 5.79
C LYS A 306 -17.28 1.12 6.71
N SER A 307 -17.14 -0.09 6.18
CA SER A 307 -16.69 -1.26 6.96
C SER A 307 -15.30 -1.02 7.54
N SER A 308 -14.42 -0.44 6.72
CA SER A 308 -13.04 -0.12 7.06
C SER A 308 -12.89 0.89 8.19
N ALA A 309 -13.92 1.64 8.55
CA ALA A 309 -13.87 2.53 9.72
C ALA A 309 -13.66 1.75 11.03
N GLY A 310 -14.06 0.48 11.06
CA GLY A 310 -13.97 -0.35 12.24
C GLY A 310 -14.88 0.10 13.38
N ASP A 311 -14.61 -0.41 14.59
CA ASP A 311 -15.26 0.04 15.84
C ASP A 311 -14.65 1.33 16.43
N GLY A 312 -13.64 1.91 15.77
CA GLY A 312 -12.93 3.10 16.21
C GLY A 312 -11.84 2.88 17.27
N THR A 313 -11.56 1.63 17.68
CA THR A 313 -10.50 1.32 18.65
C THR A 313 -9.13 1.71 18.11
N PHE A 314 -8.83 1.35 16.86
CA PHE A 314 -7.62 1.74 16.14
C PHE A 314 -7.96 2.58 14.91
N PRO A 315 -7.11 3.55 14.53
CA PRO A 315 -7.23 4.18 13.23
C PRO A 315 -7.01 3.13 12.12
N THR A 316 -7.68 3.33 10.99
CA THR A 316 -7.55 2.48 9.81
C THR A 316 -7.05 3.29 8.62
N PHE A 317 -6.32 2.65 7.72
CA PHE A 317 -5.82 3.22 6.48
C PHE A 317 -5.99 2.17 5.38
N VAL A 318 -6.42 2.58 4.19
CA VAL A 318 -6.55 1.65 3.05
C VAL A 318 -5.24 1.64 2.28
N GLY A 319 -4.30 0.78 2.67
CA GLY A 319 -2.94 0.76 2.13
C GLY A 319 -2.87 0.30 0.69
N GLU A 320 -3.86 -0.44 0.20
CA GLU A 320 -3.94 -0.85 -1.19
C GLU A 320 -5.36 -0.86 -1.72
N TRP A 321 -5.52 -0.33 -2.93
CA TRP A 321 -6.73 -0.44 -3.73
C TRP A 321 -6.48 -0.01 -5.17
N SER A 322 -7.34 -0.44 -6.09
CA SER A 322 -7.34 0.02 -7.49
C SER A 322 -8.77 0.15 -8.04
N ILE A 323 -8.92 0.62 -9.27
CA ILE A 323 -10.23 0.85 -9.90
C ILE A 323 -10.61 -0.20 -10.95
N GLU A 324 -9.80 -1.25 -11.16
CA GLU A 324 -10.19 -2.36 -12.04
C GLU A 324 -11.36 -3.12 -11.39
N ALA A 325 -12.45 -3.29 -12.14
CA ALA A 325 -13.61 -4.07 -11.76
C ALA A 325 -13.59 -5.44 -12.46
N GLY A 326 -14.20 -6.47 -11.85
CA GLY A 326 -14.24 -7.81 -12.44
C GLY A 326 -15.25 -7.96 -13.57
N GLY A 327 -16.26 -7.09 -13.62
CA GLY A 327 -17.20 -6.92 -14.72
C GLY A 327 -16.75 -5.83 -15.70
N ALA A 328 -17.69 -5.23 -16.44
CA ALA A 328 -17.37 -4.27 -17.51
C ALA A 328 -16.64 -3.02 -17.00
N ASN A 329 -15.40 -2.84 -17.43
CA ASN A 329 -14.59 -1.63 -17.25
C ASN A 329 -14.85 -0.62 -18.39
N GLU A 330 -14.77 0.68 -18.07
CA GLU A 330 -15.01 1.78 -19.00
C GLU A 330 -13.97 2.89 -18.79
N LEU A 331 -13.23 3.25 -19.85
CA LEU A 331 -12.14 4.22 -19.77
C LEU A 331 -12.64 5.60 -19.35
N ALA A 332 -13.88 5.95 -19.72
CA ALA A 332 -14.52 7.22 -19.43
C ALA A 332 -14.88 7.40 -17.94
N LEU A 333 -15.01 6.32 -17.17
CA LEU A 333 -15.43 6.38 -15.76
C LEU A 333 -14.26 6.34 -14.77
N ARG A 334 -13.03 6.19 -15.25
CA ARG A 334 -11.83 6.06 -14.40
C ARG A 334 -11.63 7.24 -13.45
N GLY A 335 -11.65 8.47 -13.96
CA GLY A 335 -11.49 9.67 -13.12
C GLY A 335 -12.58 9.79 -12.06
N ARG A 336 -13.83 9.43 -12.39
CA ARG A 336 -14.94 9.40 -11.42
C ARG A 336 -14.69 8.35 -10.33
N ASN A 337 -14.33 7.12 -10.70
CA ASN A 337 -14.12 6.02 -9.76
C ASN A 337 -12.91 6.26 -8.85
N LEU A 338 -11.83 6.78 -9.41
CA LEU A 338 -10.63 7.18 -8.67
C LEU A 338 -10.97 8.26 -7.63
N ARG A 339 -11.63 9.35 -8.04
CA ARG A 339 -12.00 10.41 -7.09
C ARG A 339 -13.02 9.94 -6.05
N ALA A 340 -13.93 9.04 -6.43
CA ALA A 340 -14.88 8.44 -5.49
C ALA A 340 -14.17 7.65 -4.39
N GLY A 341 -13.16 6.84 -4.73
CA GLY A 341 -12.42 6.08 -3.72
C GLY A 341 -11.52 6.94 -2.84
N ILE A 342 -10.79 7.89 -3.41
CA ILE A 342 -9.99 8.86 -2.62
C ILE A 342 -10.89 9.58 -1.60
N ALA A 343 -12.08 10.00 -2.02
CA ALA A 343 -13.03 10.69 -1.15
C ALA A 343 -13.65 9.78 -0.10
N ALA A 344 -14.06 8.56 -0.47
CA ALA A 344 -14.69 7.62 0.44
C ALA A 344 -13.71 7.17 1.53
N PHE A 345 -12.50 6.75 1.17
CA PHE A 345 -11.50 6.34 2.14
C PHE A 345 -11.04 7.53 2.99
N GLY A 346 -10.80 8.71 2.41
CA GLY A 346 -10.49 9.92 3.17
C GLY A 346 -11.61 10.37 4.13
N ARG A 347 -12.86 9.96 3.89
CA ARG A 347 -14.01 10.29 4.73
C ARG A 347 -14.18 9.33 5.91
N PHE A 348 -13.99 8.03 5.68
CA PHE A 348 -14.31 6.99 6.66
C PHE A 348 -13.08 6.41 7.38
N THR A 349 -11.90 6.54 6.80
CA THR A 349 -10.63 6.06 7.36
C THR A 349 -9.63 7.23 7.46
N ARG A 350 -8.34 6.94 7.61
CA ARG A 350 -7.25 7.93 7.54
C ARG A 350 -6.77 8.23 6.12
N GLY A 351 -7.51 7.75 5.12
CA GLY A 351 -7.19 7.88 3.71
C GLY A 351 -6.73 6.56 3.12
N SER A 352 -5.99 6.65 2.02
CA SER A 352 -5.62 5.47 1.25
C SER A 352 -4.33 5.66 0.46
N SER A 353 -3.64 4.57 0.13
CA SER A 353 -2.61 4.53 -0.91
C SER A 353 -3.02 3.67 -2.10
N PHE A 354 -3.04 4.28 -3.29
CA PHE A 354 -3.42 3.59 -4.52
C PHE A 354 -2.35 2.57 -4.94
N TRP A 355 -2.75 1.38 -5.38
CA TRP A 355 -1.87 0.43 -6.07
C TRP A 355 -2.03 0.61 -7.58
N ASN A 356 -1.07 1.17 -8.30
CA ASN A 356 0.32 1.50 -7.94
C ASN A 356 0.81 2.80 -8.62
N VAL A 357 1.98 3.33 -8.23
CA VAL A 357 2.57 4.53 -8.88
C VAL A 357 2.76 4.35 -10.39
N LYS A 358 3.28 3.20 -10.80
CA LYS A 358 3.58 2.80 -12.18
C LYS A 358 3.06 1.40 -12.39
N PHE A 359 2.39 1.17 -13.51
CA PHE A 359 1.91 -0.15 -13.90
C PHE A 359 1.91 -0.29 -15.41
N GLN A 360 2.79 -1.12 -15.95
CA GLN A 360 3.05 -1.30 -17.37
C GLN A 360 2.63 -2.71 -17.79
N SER A 361 1.35 -2.89 -18.07
CA SER A 361 0.78 -4.18 -18.49
C SER A 361 -0.32 -3.98 -19.52
N GLU A 362 -0.15 -4.63 -20.66
CA GLU A 362 -1.09 -4.68 -21.78
C GLU A 362 -2.13 -5.81 -21.64
N GLU A 363 -2.23 -6.43 -20.46
CA GLU A 363 -3.24 -7.44 -20.21
C GLU A 363 -4.64 -6.82 -20.25
N VAL A 364 -5.50 -7.37 -21.11
CA VAL A 364 -6.85 -6.86 -21.37
C VAL A 364 -7.73 -7.06 -20.13
N THR A 365 -8.44 -6.01 -19.73
CA THR A 365 -9.45 -6.08 -18.67
C THR A 365 -10.82 -6.47 -19.25
N PRO A 366 -11.75 -7.01 -18.44
CA PRO A 366 -13.12 -7.18 -18.89
C PRO A 366 -13.74 -5.82 -19.25
N GLY A 367 -14.18 -5.62 -20.50
CA GLY A 367 -14.67 -4.32 -20.99
C GLY A 367 -13.62 -3.58 -21.83
N GLU A 368 -13.37 -2.32 -21.50
CA GLU A 368 -12.46 -1.45 -22.26
C GLU A 368 -11.05 -1.39 -21.63
N GLY A 369 -10.00 -1.34 -22.46
CA GLY A 369 -8.63 -1.05 -22.01
C GLY A 369 -7.87 -2.22 -21.41
N VAL A 370 -6.66 -1.91 -20.93
CA VAL A 370 -5.70 -2.86 -20.36
C VAL A 370 -5.40 -2.53 -18.90
N LYS A 371 -4.71 -3.40 -18.16
CA LYS A 371 -4.40 -3.17 -16.75
C LYS A 371 -3.66 -1.85 -16.49
N GLU A 372 -2.74 -1.41 -17.35
CA GLU A 372 -2.10 -0.07 -17.21
C GLU A 372 -3.14 1.06 -17.08
N ASP A 373 -4.26 0.97 -17.82
CA ASP A 373 -5.34 1.96 -17.80
C ASP A 373 -6.07 2.06 -16.45
N TYR A 374 -5.92 1.08 -15.54
CA TYR A 374 -6.68 1.01 -14.29
C TYR A 374 -5.80 0.93 -13.03
N TRP A 375 -4.48 0.75 -13.20
CA TRP A 375 -3.53 0.51 -12.12
C TRP A 375 -2.36 1.49 -12.09
N SER A 376 -2.16 2.35 -13.10
CA SER A 376 -1.04 3.28 -13.17
C SER A 376 -1.43 4.69 -12.72
N TYR A 377 -1.09 5.05 -11.48
CA TYR A 377 -1.42 6.36 -10.91
C TYR A 377 -0.71 7.51 -11.65
N GLU A 378 0.51 7.29 -12.13
CA GLU A 378 1.23 8.27 -12.95
C GLU A 378 0.52 8.56 -14.28
N GLU A 379 -0.10 7.54 -14.90
CA GLU A 379 -0.94 7.77 -16.09
C GLU A 379 -2.21 8.54 -15.75
N PHE A 380 -2.81 8.32 -14.57
CA PHE A 380 -3.96 9.09 -14.12
C PHE A 380 -3.62 10.58 -13.97
N ILE A 381 -2.44 10.88 -13.44
CA ILE A 381 -1.93 12.25 -13.38
C ILE A 381 -1.79 12.83 -14.79
N ARG A 382 -1.08 12.14 -15.69
CA ARG A 382 -0.83 12.62 -17.07
C ARG A 382 -2.12 12.86 -17.86
N GLN A 383 -3.15 12.08 -17.59
CA GLN A 383 -4.46 12.16 -18.25
C GLN A 383 -5.43 13.13 -17.54
N GLY A 384 -5.01 13.80 -16.46
CA GLY A 384 -5.86 14.74 -15.71
C GLY A 384 -7.02 14.06 -14.97
N LEU A 385 -6.94 12.76 -14.68
CA LEU A 385 -8.05 12.01 -14.06
C LEU A 385 -8.25 12.35 -12.57
N LEU A 386 -7.29 13.03 -11.96
CA LEU A 386 -7.42 13.60 -10.62
C LEU A 386 -8.12 14.95 -10.62
N GLU A 387 -8.23 15.61 -11.78
CA GLU A 387 -8.86 16.92 -11.91
C GLU A 387 -10.39 16.81 -11.93
N GLY A 388 -11.06 17.83 -11.37
CA GLY A 388 -12.52 17.96 -11.35
C GLY A 388 -13.14 17.78 -9.97
N GLU A 389 -14.44 18.04 -9.89
CA GLU A 389 -15.17 17.97 -8.63
C GLU A 389 -15.16 16.54 -8.07
N ILE A 390 -14.71 16.42 -6.83
CA ILE A 390 -15.09 15.34 -5.93
C ILE A 390 -16.55 15.61 -5.57
N ARG A 391 -17.48 15.14 -6.42
CA ARG A 391 -18.91 15.24 -6.10
C ARG A 391 -19.15 14.51 -4.78
N ASP A 392 -19.96 15.12 -3.91
CA ASP A 392 -20.42 14.49 -2.68
C ASP A 392 -20.86 13.05 -3.00
N TYR A 393 -20.22 12.08 -2.36
CA TYR A 393 -20.40 10.65 -2.60
C TYR A 393 -21.88 10.22 -2.48
N ARG A 394 -22.70 11.00 -1.76
CA ARG A 394 -24.16 10.83 -1.70
C ARG A 394 -24.86 10.95 -3.05
N SER A 395 -24.23 11.62 -4.02
CA SER A 395 -24.71 11.74 -5.41
C SER A 395 -24.21 10.62 -6.33
N LEU A 396 -23.35 9.73 -5.81
CA LEU A 396 -22.73 8.61 -6.54
C LEU A 396 -23.32 7.24 -6.14
N ILE A 397 -24.26 7.21 -5.18
CA ILE A 397 -24.99 6.01 -4.73
C ILE A 397 -26.40 5.99 -5.31
#